data_AF-W6S7J0-F1
#
_entry.id   AF-W6S7J0-F1
#
_cell.length_a   1.000
_cell.length_b   1.000
_cell.length_c   1.000
_cell.angle_alpha   90.00
_cell.angle_beta   90.00
_cell.angle_gamma   90.00
#
_symmetry.space_group_name_H-M   'P 1'
#
loop_
_entity.id
_entity.type
_entity.pdbx_description
1 polymer ?
#
loop_
_entity_poly.entity_id
_entity_poly.type
_entity_poly.pdbx_seq_one_letter_code
_entity_poly.pdbx_strand_id
1 'polypeptide(L)'
;MLSYKEIENLVGDSKKGNKLSTMELVKHFEPFIFNAVKNVNISGYDTNDLIQVGYSALIVAINKYNVNSNTFCSYAYRAIKNAINYTIRSNVKHNNLSLNNTIDEEKTMTIIDNIQDESTLEDTYLTKLTNNQLSKVLSNLNYEDKELIKEIYFNKTSVRKYAEKHQIYYQKALRRKNRILMELRDKFQGEG
;
A
#
# COMPACT_ATOMS: atom_id res chain seq x y z
N MET A 1 22.42 39.00 -5.21
CA MET A 1 22.05 37.87 -6.11
C MET A 1 23.35 37.22 -6.53
N LEU A 2 23.50 35.90 -6.31
CA LEU A 2 24.72 35.18 -6.70
C LEU A 2 24.89 35.21 -8.22
N SER A 3 26.12 35.39 -8.69
CA SER A 3 26.48 35.27 -10.09
C SER A 3 26.50 33.80 -10.53
N TYR A 4 26.39 33.56 -11.84
CA TYR A 4 26.47 32.20 -12.39
C TYR A 4 27.74 31.46 -11.97
N LYS A 5 28.89 32.14 -11.96
CA LYS A 5 30.18 31.54 -11.59
C LYS A 5 30.22 31.15 -10.11
N GLU A 6 29.66 31.97 -9.23
CA GLU A 6 29.57 31.65 -7.79
C GLU A 6 28.67 30.44 -7.55
N ILE A 7 27.53 30.36 -8.25
CA ILE A 7 26.61 29.23 -8.16
C ILE A 7 27.30 27.93 -8.59
N GLU A 8 28.01 27.93 -9.72
CA GLU A 8 28.74 26.74 -10.20
C GLU A 8 29.83 26.29 -9.22
N ASN A 9 30.55 27.23 -8.60
CA ASN A 9 31.54 26.92 -7.56
C ASN A 9 30.89 26.29 -6.32
N LEU A 10 29.80 26.88 -5.83
CA LEU A 10 29.05 26.37 -4.68
C LEU A 10 28.54 24.95 -4.93
N VAL A 11 28.06 24.65 -6.15
CA VAL A 11 27.63 23.30 -6.53
C VAL A 11 28.79 22.32 -6.48
N GLY A 12 29.97 22.71 -6.95
CA GLY A 12 31.19 21.91 -6.87
C GLY A 12 31.55 21.56 -5.43
N ASP A 13 31.49 22.53 -4.52
CA ASP A 13 31.80 22.31 -3.10
C ASP A 13 30.72 21.53 -2.36
N SER A 14 29.44 21.77 -2.68
CA SER A 14 28.31 21.00 -2.15
C SER A 14 28.43 19.52 -2.49
N LYS A 15 28.84 19.17 -3.71
CA LYS A 15 29.08 17.77 -4.11
C LYS A 15 30.21 17.09 -3.34
N LYS A 16 31.18 17.87 -2.85
CA LYS A 16 32.24 17.39 -1.96
C LYS A 16 31.79 17.27 -0.50
N GLY A 17 30.52 17.55 -0.20
CA GLY A 17 29.93 17.46 1.13
C GLY A 17 29.98 18.75 1.94
N ASN A 18 30.33 19.90 1.33
CA ASN A 18 30.30 21.18 2.03
C ASN A 18 28.86 21.61 2.34
N LYS A 19 28.47 21.48 3.61
CA LYS A 19 27.13 21.82 4.09
C LYS A 19 26.82 23.32 4.00
N LEU A 20 27.82 24.19 4.17
CA LEU A 20 27.61 25.64 4.09
C LEU A 20 27.28 26.04 2.66
N SER A 21 28.02 25.53 1.68
CA SER A 21 27.74 25.76 0.26
C SER A 21 26.34 25.26 -0.13
N THR A 22 25.93 24.09 0.39
CA THR A 22 24.59 23.54 0.15
C THR A 22 23.50 24.43 0.75
N MET A 23 23.71 24.92 1.98
CA MET A 23 22.76 25.82 2.64
C MET A 23 22.63 27.14 1.88
N GLU A 24 23.72 27.67 1.34
CA GLU A 24 23.71 28.90 0.56
C GLU A 24 22.95 28.74 -0.77
N LEU A 25 23.14 27.61 -1.45
CA LEU A 25 22.33 27.25 -2.62
C LEU A 25 20.86 27.10 -2.25
N VAL A 26 20.53 26.42 -1.15
CA VAL A 26 19.13 26.26 -0.70
C VAL A 26 18.47 27.62 -0.50
N LYS A 27 19.10 28.55 0.23
CA LYS A 27 18.60 29.91 0.43
C LYS A 27 18.44 30.69 -0.88
N HIS A 28 19.35 30.49 -1.84
CA HIS A 28 19.27 31.17 -3.13
C HIS A 28 18.03 30.74 -3.95
N PHE A 29 17.67 29.45 -3.91
CA PHE A 29 16.55 28.90 -4.68
C PHE A 29 15.21 28.92 -3.92
N GLU A 30 15.22 29.18 -2.61
CA GLU A 30 14.03 29.21 -1.74
C GLU A 30 12.89 30.11 -2.30
N PRO A 31 13.13 31.36 -2.75
CA PRO A 31 12.07 32.18 -3.33
C PRO A 31 11.41 31.55 -4.56
N PHE A 32 12.19 30.81 -5.36
CA PHE A 32 11.67 30.11 -6.53
C PHE A 32 10.83 28.90 -6.12
N ILE A 33 11.27 28.14 -5.11
CA ILE A 33 10.51 27.01 -4.57
C ILE A 33 9.15 27.51 -4.05
N PHE A 34 9.15 28.59 -3.26
CA PHE A 34 7.91 29.20 -2.76
C PHE A 34 6.99 29.65 -3.89
N ASN A 35 7.53 30.30 -4.92
CA ASN A 35 6.72 30.71 -6.06
C ASN A 35 6.17 29.51 -6.86
N ALA A 36 6.92 28.41 -6.95
CA ALA A 36 6.50 27.21 -7.66
C ALA A 36 5.37 26.45 -6.95
N VAL A 37 5.27 26.56 -5.62
CA VAL A 37 4.21 25.90 -4.82
C VAL A 37 3.04 26.81 -4.47
N LYS A 38 3.19 28.14 -4.54
CA LYS A 38 2.21 29.13 -4.05
C LYS A 38 0.76 28.89 -4.51
N ASN A 39 0.58 28.47 -5.75
CA ASN A 39 -0.75 28.25 -6.34
C ASN A 39 -1.09 26.76 -6.50
N VAL A 40 -0.36 25.88 -5.82
CA VAL A 40 -0.55 24.43 -5.88
C VAL A 40 -1.37 24.01 -4.67
N ASN A 41 -2.56 23.45 -4.93
CA ASN A 41 -3.42 22.88 -3.90
C ASN A 41 -3.68 21.41 -4.22
N ILE A 42 -3.23 20.53 -3.33
CA ILE A 42 -3.26 19.07 -3.50
C ILE A 42 -3.83 18.47 -2.22
N SER A 43 -4.81 17.56 -2.35
CA SER A 43 -5.41 16.89 -1.20
C SER A 43 -4.36 16.10 -0.41
N GLY A 44 -4.30 16.31 0.91
CA GLY A 44 -3.36 15.63 1.81
C GLY A 44 -1.93 16.17 1.78
N TYR A 45 -1.68 17.31 1.15
CA TYR A 45 -0.40 18.03 1.24
C TYR A 45 -0.66 19.43 1.77
N ASP A 46 0.07 19.83 2.80
CA ASP A 46 0.14 21.24 3.17
C ASP A 46 1.22 21.98 2.34
N THR A 47 1.26 23.30 2.45
CA THR A 47 2.24 24.11 1.72
C THR A 47 3.67 23.74 2.10
N ASN A 48 3.93 23.40 3.36
CA ASN A 48 5.27 23.04 3.83
C ASN A 48 5.72 21.70 3.23
N ASP A 49 4.82 20.72 3.08
CA ASP A 49 5.10 19.45 2.41
C ASP A 49 5.58 19.69 0.97
N LEU A 50 4.90 20.57 0.24
CA LEU A 50 5.27 20.93 -1.13
C LEU A 50 6.60 21.68 -1.19
N ILE A 51 6.87 22.55 -0.22
CA ILE A 51 8.17 23.21 -0.07
C ILE A 51 9.27 22.16 0.13
N GLN A 52 9.06 21.17 1.00
CA GLN A 52 10.01 20.09 1.26
C GLN A 52 10.28 19.24 0.01
N VAL A 53 9.26 18.98 -0.82
CA VAL A 53 9.45 18.35 -2.13
C VAL A 53 10.38 19.18 -3.01
N GLY A 54 10.19 20.50 -3.05
CA GLY A 54 11.07 21.42 -3.78
C GLY A 54 12.53 21.37 -3.29
N TYR A 55 12.74 21.39 -1.98
CA TYR A 55 14.09 21.28 -1.39
C TYR A 55 14.75 19.94 -1.69
N SER A 56 14.01 18.83 -1.56
CA SER A 56 14.51 17.50 -1.90
C SER A 56 14.94 17.42 -3.37
N ALA A 57 14.12 17.98 -4.28
CA ALA A 57 14.43 18.04 -5.71
C ALA A 57 15.69 18.87 -5.99
N LEU A 58 15.88 19.99 -5.30
CA LEU A 58 17.09 20.81 -5.41
C LEU A 58 18.34 20.06 -4.94
N ILE A 59 18.28 19.38 -3.79
CA ILE A 59 19.42 18.59 -3.27
C ILE A 59 19.79 17.47 -4.27
N VAL A 60 18.80 16.77 -4.80
CA VAL A 60 19.03 15.77 -5.85
C VAL A 60 19.63 16.40 -7.10
N ALA A 61 19.18 17.59 -7.50
CA ALA A 61 19.73 18.31 -8.63
C ALA A 61 21.20 18.71 -8.41
N ILE A 62 21.56 19.21 -7.22
CA ILE A 62 22.96 19.50 -6.85
C ILE A 62 23.84 18.27 -7.08
N ASN A 63 23.41 17.11 -6.56
CA ASN A 63 24.19 15.89 -6.65
C ASN A 63 24.30 15.33 -8.07
N LYS A 64 23.22 15.41 -8.87
CA LYS A 64 23.15 14.83 -10.22
C LYS A 64 23.60 15.76 -11.35
N TYR A 65 23.77 17.05 -11.07
CA TYR A 65 24.12 18.04 -12.09
C TYR A 65 25.45 17.70 -12.78
N ASN A 66 25.58 17.99 -14.07
CA ASN A 66 26.84 17.88 -14.80
C ASN A 66 27.22 19.24 -15.40
N VAL A 67 28.41 19.72 -15.04
CA VAL A 67 28.93 21.06 -15.36
C VAL A 67 29.01 21.32 -16.87
N ASN A 68 29.15 20.26 -17.68
CA ASN A 68 29.28 20.37 -19.15
C ASN A 68 27.95 20.36 -19.91
N SER A 69 26.81 20.52 -19.22
CA SER A 69 25.48 20.49 -19.85
C SER A 69 24.89 21.90 -20.00
N ASN A 70 23.89 22.25 -19.21
CA ASN A 70 23.29 23.59 -19.12
C ASN A 70 23.70 24.26 -17.81
N THR A 71 23.41 25.54 -17.60
CA THR A 71 23.67 26.19 -16.31
C THR A 71 22.94 25.49 -15.17
N PHE A 72 23.56 25.44 -13.98
CA PHE A 72 22.94 24.83 -12.82
C PHE A 72 21.56 25.43 -12.51
N CYS A 73 21.41 26.75 -12.65
CA CYS A 73 20.14 27.44 -12.43
C CYS A 73 19.00 26.86 -13.29
N SER A 74 19.20 26.77 -14.61
CA SER A 74 18.18 26.21 -15.50
C SER A 74 17.89 24.74 -15.20
N TYR A 75 18.92 23.97 -14.83
CA TYR A 75 18.75 22.57 -14.45
C TYR A 75 17.95 22.42 -13.15
N ALA A 76 18.31 23.16 -12.10
CA ALA A 76 17.63 23.14 -10.82
C ALA A 76 16.16 23.61 -10.93
N TYR A 77 15.91 24.69 -11.68
CA TYR A 77 14.54 25.16 -11.92
C TYR A 77 13.67 24.11 -12.60
N ARG A 78 14.21 23.39 -13.59
CA ARG A 78 13.51 22.28 -14.25
C ARG A 78 13.27 21.12 -13.28
N ALA A 79 14.27 20.75 -12.47
CA ALA A 79 14.14 19.67 -11.50
C ALA A 79 13.06 19.96 -10.45
N ILE A 80 13.07 21.15 -9.85
CA ILE A 80 12.08 21.59 -8.86
C ILE A 80 10.67 21.58 -9.47
N LYS A 81 10.49 22.22 -10.64
CA LYS A 81 9.19 22.28 -11.31
C LYS A 81 8.67 20.88 -11.67
N ASN A 82 9.55 20.00 -12.15
CA ASN A 82 9.17 18.64 -12.50
C ASN A 82 8.78 17.81 -11.28
N ALA A 83 9.47 17.98 -10.15
CA ALA A 83 9.13 17.30 -8.90
C ALA A 83 7.74 17.73 -8.40
N ILE A 84 7.45 19.03 -8.35
CA ILE A 84 6.14 19.55 -7.95
C ILE A 84 5.04 19.03 -8.89
N ASN A 85 5.26 19.12 -10.21
CA ASN A 85 4.30 18.61 -11.20
C ASN A 85 4.08 17.10 -11.10
N TYR A 86 5.13 16.34 -10.76
CA TYR A 86 5.00 14.91 -10.53
C TYR A 86 4.13 14.64 -9.31
N THR A 87 4.34 15.34 -8.20
CA THR A 87 3.51 15.24 -6.99
C THR A 87 2.04 15.52 -7.27
N ILE A 88 1.74 16.57 -8.05
CA ILE A 88 0.37 16.89 -8.52
C ILE A 88 -0.22 15.68 -9.27
N ARG A 89 0.48 15.18 -10.28
CA ARG A 89 -0.01 14.05 -11.10
C ARG A 89 -0.17 12.76 -10.32
N SER A 90 0.71 12.47 -9.36
CA SER A 90 0.61 11.27 -8.54
C SER A 90 -0.58 11.35 -7.58
N ASN A 91 -0.89 12.53 -7.04
CA ASN A 91 -2.01 12.69 -6.12
C ASN A 91 -3.36 12.57 -6.83
N VAL A 92 -3.49 13.09 -8.07
CA VAL A 92 -4.71 12.96 -8.89
C VAL A 92 -5.07 11.50 -9.16
N LYS A 93 -4.11 10.56 -9.15
CA LYS A 93 -4.39 9.12 -9.28
C LYS A 93 -5.09 8.55 -8.04
N HIS A 94 -4.97 9.20 -6.90
CA HIS A 94 -5.62 8.85 -5.65
C HIS A 94 -6.84 9.77 -5.45
N ASN A 95 -7.84 9.65 -6.33
CA ASN A 95 -9.16 10.27 -6.15
C ASN A 95 -9.92 9.56 -5.01
N ASN A 96 -9.36 9.58 -3.82
CA ASN A 96 -9.98 9.04 -2.63
C ASN A 96 -10.98 10.07 -2.12
N LEU A 97 -12.27 9.74 -2.22
CA LEU A 97 -13.32 10.48 -1.53
C LEU A 97 -13.19 10.19 -0.02
N SER A 98 -13.13 11.24 0.79
CA SER A 98 -13.16 11.08 2.23
C SER A 98 -14.53 10.55 2.65
N LEU A 99 -14.56 9.50 3.46
CA LEU A 99 -15.81 8.94 4.00
C LEU A 99 -16.52 9.92 4.95
N ASN A 100 -15.81 10.92 5.46
CA ASN A 100 -16.35 11.98 6.29
C ASN A 100 -16.95 13.14 5.46
N ASN A 101 -16.93 13.05 4.12
CA ASN A 101 -17.60 14.04 3.29
C ASN A 101 -19.11 13.96 3.56
N THR A 102 -19.75 15.11 3.67
CA THR A 102 -21.19 15.21 3.87
C THR A 102 -21.93 14.99 2.56
N ILE A 103 -23.09 14.33 2.63
CA ILE A 103 -23.91 14.04 1.44
C ILE A 103 -25.15 14.92 1.34
N ASP A 104 -25.47 15.66 2.40
CA ASP A 104 -26.63 16.53 2.52
C ASP A 104 -26.23 18.01 2.66
N GLU A 105 -27.13 18.91 2.29
CA GLU A 105 -26.91 20.36 2.38
C GLU A 105 -26.78 20.84 3.83
N GLU A 106 -27.51 20.19 4.75
CA GLU A 106 -27.50 20.48 6.18
C GLU A 106 -26.25 19.95 6.89
N LYS A 107 -25.38 19.19 6.19
CA LYS A 107 -24.13 18.60 6.69
C LYS A 107 -24.32 17.69 7.91
N THR A 108 -25.46 17.02 7.98
CA THR A 108 -25.83 16.13 9.10
C THR A 108 -25.40 14.70 8.88
N MET A 109 -25.24 14.26 7.62
CA MET A 109 -24.89 12.88 7.27
C MET A 109 -23.63 12.83 6.44
N THR A 110 -22.75 11.90 6.80
CA THR A 110 -21.52 11.63 6.06
C THR A 110 -21.68 10.40 5.16
N ILE A 111 -20.73 10.21 4.24
CA ILE A 111 -20.70 9.01 3.39
C ILE A 111 -20.63 7.74 4.25
N ILE A 112 -19.82 7.72 5.33
CA ILE A 112 -19.70 6.53 6.18
C ILE A 112 -21.02 6.14 6.85
N ASP A 113 -21.86 7.12 7.21
CA ASP A 113 -23.17 6.87 7.82
C ASP A 113 -24.14 6.17 6.85
N ASN A 114 -23.87 6.24 5.55
CA ASN A 114 -24.72 5.70 4.48
C ASN A 114 -24.12 4.45 3.81
N ILE A 115 -22.93 4.01 4.22
CA ILE A 115 -22.36 2.74 3.73
C ILE A 115 -22.98 1.61 4.54
N GLN A 116 -23.80 0.79 3.87
CA GLN A 116 -24.40 -0.40 4.47
C GLN A 116 -23.35 -1.52 4.58
N ASP A 117 -23.36 -2.25 5.70
CA ASP A 117 -22.63 -3.51 5.82
C ASP A 117 -23.23 -4.54 4.85
N GLU A 118 -22.36 -5.24 4.11
CA GLU A 118 -22.81 -6.31 3.19
C GLU A 118 -23.34 -7.53 3.93
N SER A 119 -22.98 -7.70 5.22
CA SER A 119 -23.40 -8.84 6.03
C SER A 119 -24.63 -8.54 6.87
N THR A 120 -25.57 -9.48 6.89
CA THR A 120 -26.77 -9.40 7.74
C THR A 120 -26.63 -10.24 9.01
N LEU A 121 -27.43 -9.94 10.03
CA LEU A 121 -27.48 -10.76 11.25
C LEU A 121 -27.90 -12.19 10.91
N GLU A 122 -28.80 -12.36 9.96
CA GLU A 122 -29.24 -13.63 9.41
C GLU A 122 -28.05 -14.42 8.83
N ASP A 123 -27.20 -13.79 8.03
CA ASP A 123 -26.00 -14.43 7.47
C ASP A 123 -25.04 -14.88 8.56
N THR A 124 -24.83 -14.07 9.60
CA THR A 124 -23.97 -14.44 10.72
C THR A 124 -24.54 -15.62 11.50
N TYR A 125 -25.86 -15.65 11.69
CA TYR A 125 -26.55 -16.73 12.38
C TYR A 125 -26.52 -18.03 11.56
N LEU A 126 -26.81 -17.97 10.26
CA LEU A 126 -26.70 -19.10 9.34
C LEU A 126 -25.27 -19.65 9.34
N THR A 127 -24.27 -18.78 9.22
CA THR A 127 -22.85 -19.17 9.28
C THR A 127 -22.52 -19.86 10.60
N LYS A 128 -23.03 -19.36 11.72
CA LYS A 128 -22.84 -19.99 13.04
C LYS A 128 -23.51 -21.37 13.11
N LEU A 129 -24.72 -21.53 12.57
CA LEU A 129 -25.41 -22.82 12.50
C LEU A 129 -24.63 -23.82 11.64
N THR A 130 -24.22 -23.41 10.43
CA THR A 130 -23.41 -24.23 9.52
C THR A 130 -22.09 -24.64 10.18
N ASN A 131 -21.41 -23.72 10.88
CA ASN A 131 -20.19 -24.02 11.62
C ASN A 131 -20.42 -25.00 12.78
N ASN A 132 -21.55 -24.90 13.49
CA ASN A 132 -21.90 -25.85 14.56
C ASN A 132 -22.19 -27.25 14.00
N GLN A 133 -22.95 -27.35 12.89
CA GLN A 133 -23.17 -28.62 12.20
C GLN A 133 -21.85 -29.22 11.72
N LEU A 134 -21.01 -28.42 11.05
CA LEU A 134 -19.70 -28.86 10.59
C LEU A 134 -18.81 -29.33 11.75
N SER A 135 -18.82 -28.62 12.88
CA SER A 135 -18.07 -29.00 14.09
C SER A 135 -18.52 -30.35 14.66
N LYS A 136 -19.83 -30.62 14.68
CA LYS A 136 -20.37 -31.93 15.09
C LYS A 136 -19.96 -33.06 14.15
N VAL A 137 -20.02 -32.83 12.83
CA VAL A 137 -19.62 -33.85 11.86
C VAL A 137 -18.11 -34.08 11.93
N LEU A 138 -17.31 -33.02 12.06
CA LEU A 138 -15.86 -33.12 12.24
C LEU A 138 -15.49 -33.83 13.54
N SER A 139 -16.21 -33.63 14.64
CA SER A 139 -15.90 -34.30 15.91
C SER A 139 -16.04 -35.83 15.83
N ASN A 140 -16.88 -36.33 14.92
CA ASN A 140 -17.04 -37.77 14.64
C ASN A 140 -15.91 -38.39 13.80
N LEU A 141 -15.03 -37.59 13.20
CA LEU A 141 -13.87 -38.12 12.47
C LEU A 141 -12.82 -38.66 13.45
N ASN A 142 -12.11 -39.71 13.02
CA ASN A 142 -10.95 -40.21 13.76
C ASN A 142 -9.79 -39.18 13.74
N TYR A 143 -8.82 -39.37 14.63
CA TYR A 143 -7.70 -38.44 14.81
C TYR A 143 -6.92 -38.18 13.51
N GLU A 144 -6.59 -39.24 12.78
CA GLU A 144 -5.81 -39.15 11.54
C GLU A 144 -6.58 -38.47 10.40
N ASP A 145 -7.90 -38.66 10.31
CA ASP A 145 -8.77 -38.01 9.32
C ASP A 145 -8.94 -36.52 9.63
N LYS A 146 -9.06 -36.15 10.92
CA LYS A 146 -9.05 -34.75 11.36
C LYS A 146 -7.72 -34.07 11.04
N GLU A 147 -6.60 -34.74 11.30
CA GLU A 147 -5.27 -34.21 11.01
C GLU A 147 -5.10 -33.94 9.52
N LEU A 148 -5.51 -34.87 8.65
CA LEU A 148 -5.47 -34.71 7.20
C LEU A 148 -6.27 -33.49 6.72
N ILE A 149 -7.50 -33.30 7.22
CA ILE A 149 -8.33 -32.15 6.86
C ILE A 149 -7.72 -30.84 7.37
N LYS A 150 -7.19 -30.83 8.59
CA LYS A 150 -6.52 -29.65 9.17
C LYS A 150 -5.30 -29.24 8.35
N GLU A 151 -4.46 -30.19 7.98
CA GLU A 151 -3.24 -29.93 7.21
C GLU A 151 -3.56 -29.37 5.82
N ILE A 152 -4.62 -29.84 5.17
CA ILE A 152 -4.98 -29.40 3.82
C ILE A 152 -5.72 -28.06 3.82
N TYR A 153 -6.75 -27.92 4.66
CA TYR A 153 -7.69 -26.79 4.57
C TYR A 153 -7.36 -25.63 5.52
N PHE A 154 -6.71 -25.88 6.65
CA PHE A 154 -6.33 -24.83 7.61
C PHE A 154 -4.86 -24.43 7.43
N ASN A 155 -3.95 -25.41 7.36
CA ASN A 155 -2.51 -25.14 7.19
C ASN A 155 -2.10 -24.94 5.72
N LYS A 156 -3.03 -25.11 4.77
CA LYS A 156 -2.83 -24.96 3.31
C LYS A 156 -1.66 -25.78 2.77
N THR A 157 -1.39 -26.95 3.35
CA THR A 157 -0.36 -27.87 2.86
C THR A 157 -0.91 -28.77 1.75
N SER A 158 -0.02 -29.31 0.92
CA SER A 158 -0.42 -30.22 -0.15
C SER A 158 -0.61 -31.65 0.36
N VAL A 159 -1.49 -32.40 -0.29
CA VAL A 159 -1.67 -33.85 -0.04
C VAL A 159 -0.35 -34.61 -0.17
N ARG A 160 0.56 -34.14 -1.03
CA ARG A 160 1.90 -34.69 -1.20
C ARG A 160 2.77 -34.50 0.05
N LYS A 161 2.81 -33.29 0.62
CA LYS A 161 3.56 -33.02 1.86
C LYS A 161 3.01 -33.83 3.04
N TYR A 162 1.69 -33.99 3.13
CA TYR A 162 1.09 -34.87 4.13
C TYR A 162 1.53 -36.34 3.92
N ALA A 163 1.51 -36.83 2.68
CA ALA A 163 1.91 -38.20 2.37
C ALA A 163 3.38 -38.48 2.72
N GLU A 164 4.27 -37.52 2.44
CA GLU A 164 5.69 -37.56 2.81
C GLU A 164 5.88 -37.55 4.34
N LYS A 165 5.18 -36.66 5.07
CA LYS A 165 5.23 -36.57 6.54
C LYS A 165 4.79 -37.86 7.23
N HIS A 166 3.75 -38.52 6.72
CA HIS A 166 3.18 -39.73 7.31
C HIS A 166 3.70 -41.03 6.68
N GLN A 167 4.70 -40.96 5.79
CA GLN A 167 5.28 -42.13 5.10
C GLN A 167 4.25 -43.03 4.40
N ILE A 168 3.22 -42.41 3.80
CA ILE A 168 2.18 -43.13 3.04
C ILE A 168 2.27 -42.80 1.55
N TYR A 169 1.83 -43.72 0.69
CA TYR A 169 1.73 -43.45 -0.74
C TYR A 169 0.75 -42.29 -1.02
N TYR A 170 1.12 -41.41 -1.94
CA TYR A 170 0.29 -40.28 -2.38
C TYR A 170 -1.14 -40.70 -2.72
N GLN A 171 -1.31 -41.80 -3.48
CA GLN A 171 -2.64 -42.29 -3.85
C GLN A 171 -3.47 -42.71 -2.63
N LYS A 172 -2.85 -43.26 -1.57
CA LYS A 172 -3.52 -43.62 -0.32
C LYS A 172 -4.02 -42.37 0.40
N ALA A 173 -3.18 -41.33 0.51
CA ALA A 173 -3.56 -40.04 1.09
C ALA A 173 -4.71 -39.37 0.31
N LEU A 174 -4.66 -39.42 -1.03
CA LEU A 174 -5.70 -38.86 -1.89
C LEU A 174 -7.04 -39.60 -1.76
N ARG A 175 -7.02 -40.94 -1.79
CA ARG A 175 -8.22 -41.77 -1.56
C ARG A 175 -8.83 -41.49 -0.19
N ARG A 176 -7.98 -41.39 0.84
CA ARG A 176 -8.40 -41.03 2.20
C ARG A 176 -9.08 -39.66 2.25
N LYS A 177 -8.48 -38.62 1.66
CA LYS A 177 -9.09 -37.29 1.57
C LYS A 177 -10.46 -37.34 0.90
N ASN A 178 -10.55 -38.01 -0.25
CA ASN A 178 -11.80 -38.08 -1.00
C ASN A 178 -12.89 -38.85 -0.24
N ARG A 179 -12.53 -39.93 0.46
CA ARG A 179 -13.45 -40.66 1.35
C ARG A 179 -13.98 -39.75 2.45
N ILE A 180 -13.11 -39.02 3.15
CA ILE A 180 -13.52 -38.09 4.21
C ILE A 180 -14.48 -37.04 3.66
N LEU A 181 -14.20 -36.45 2.49
CA LEU A 181 -15.10 -35.46 1.88
C LEU A 181 -16.46 -36.04 1.50
N MET A 182 -16.52 -37.29 1.03
CA MET A 182 -17.79 -37.98 0.79
C MET A 182 -18.56 -38.21 2.09
N GLU A 183 -17.92 -38.73 3.13
CA GLU A 183 -18.54 -38.95 4.45
C GLU A 183 -19.04 -37.63 5.07
N LEU A 184 -18.26 -36.56 4.94
CA LEU A 184 -18.66 -35.22 5.38
C LEU A 184 -19.89 -34.74 4.62
N ARG A 185 -19.91 -34.88 3.28
CA ARG A 185 -21.04 -34.47 2.45
C ARG A 185 -22.31 -35.25 2.81
N ASP A 186 -22.22 -36.58 2.90
CA ASP A 186 -23.38 -37.44 3.11
C ASP A 186 -24.00 -37.20 4.50
N LYS A 187 -23.16 -36.98 5.54
CA LYS A 187 -23.63 -36.60 6.88
C LYS A 187 -24.21 -35.19 6.93
N PHE A 188 -23.67 -34.26 6.14
CA PHE A 188 -24.17 -32.88 6.08
C PHE A 188 -25.52 -32.78 5.34
N GLN A 189 -25.79 -33.67 4.38
CA GLN A 189 -27.06 -33.73 3.65
C GLN A 189 -28.14 -34.58 4.33
N GLY A 190 -27.76 -35.53 5.20
CA GLY A 190 -28.68 -36.42 5.91
C GLY A 190 -29.26 -35.88 7.22
N GLU A 191 -28.79 -34.74 7.72
CA GLU A 191 -29.34 -34.04 8.90
C GLU A 191 -30.31 -32.89 8.53
N GLY A 192 -30.74 -32.83 7.27
CA GLY A 192 -31.72 -31.86 6.75
C GLY A 192 -33.16 -32.34 6.82
#